data_AF-A0A2R7MHU3-F1
#
_entry.id   AF-A0A2R7MHU3-F1
#
_cell.length_a   1.000
_cell.length_b   1.000
_cell.length_c   1.000
_cell.angle_alpha   90.00
_cell.angle_beta   90.00
_cell.angle_gamma   90.00
#
_symmetry.space_group_name_H-M   'P 1'
#
loop_
_entity.id
_entity.type
_entity.pdbx_description
1 polymer ?
#
loop_
_entity_poly.entity_id
_entity_poly.type
_entity_poly.pdbx_seq_one_letter_code
_entity_poly.pdbx_strand_id
1 'polypeptide(L)' 'MRIAILTTALTGGGAEFVAGAWANWLADEGHEVRAILTDPRATIPEGVPFAVHRVAGGGSAATVRQVRAALRA' A
#
# COMPACT_ATOMS: atom_id res chain seq x y z
N MET A 1 10.50 6.98 10.21
CA MET A 1 9.70 5.94 10.91
C MET A 1 9.28 4.88 9.90
N ARG A 2 8.78 3.71 10.34
CA ARG A 2 8.17 2.71 9.44
C ARG A 2 6.67 2.98 9.34
N ILE A 3 6.16 3.26 8.14
CA ILE A 3 4.77 3.67 7.92
C ILE A 3 4.13 2.76 6.88
N ALA A 4 2.95 2.23 7.20
CA ALA A 4 2.16 1.44 6.27
C ALA A 4 0.85 2.17 5.91
N ILE A 5 0.60 2.32 4.62
CA ILE A 5 -0.64 2.90 4.09
C ILE A 5 -1.45 1.77 3.45
N LEU A 6 -2.63 1.50 4.01
CA LEU A 6 -3.57 0.51 3.50
C LEU A 6 -4.62 1.20 2.62
N THR A 7 -4.71 0.81 1.35
CA THR A 7 -5.66 1.37 0.37
C THR A 7 -6.14 0.29 -0.59
N THR A 8 -7.20 0.53 -1.35
CA THR A 8 -7.69 -0.41 -2.37
C THR A 8 -6.75 -0.49 -3.56
N ALA A 9 -6.38 0.65 -4.13
CA ALA A 9 -5.39 0.80 -5.20
C ALA A 9 -4.66 2.17 -5.08
N LEU A 10 -3.79 2.46 -6.06
CA LEU A 10 -3.07 3.74 -6.20
C LEU A 10 -3.39 4.47 -7.52
N THR A 11 -4.37 3.98 -8.29
CA THR A 11 -4.70 4.51 -9.63
C THR A 11 -6.02 5.28 -9.68
N GLY A 12 -6.83 5.26 -8.62
CA GLY A 12 -8.10 5.98 -8.56
C GLY A 12 -8.01 7.37 -7.96
N GLY A 13 -9.18 7.98 -7.77
CA GLY A 13 -9.34 9.29 -7.17
C GLY A 13 -9.59 9.25 -5.66
N GLY A 14 -9.78 10.43 -5.06
CA GLY A 14 -10.16 10.57 -3.66
C GLY A 14 -9.14 9.95 -2.71
N ALA A 15 -9.56 8.94 -1.94
CA ALA A 15 -8.71 8.29 -0.94
C ALA A 15 -7.47 7.61 -1.55
N GLU A 16 -7.59 7.02 -2.75
CA GLU A 16 -6.46 6.36 -3.42
C GLU A 16 -5.40 7.36 -3.86
N PHE A 17 -5.85 8.50 -4.42
CA PHE A 17 -4.97 9.60 -4.78
C PHE A 17 -4.26 10.17 -3.54
N VAL A 18 -4.99 10.42 -2.46
CA VAL A 18 -4.41 10.94 -1.20
C VAL A 18 -3.42 9.94 -0.60
N ALA A 19 -3.73 8.64 -0.63
CA ALA A 19 -2.82 7.60 -0.18
C ALA A 19 -1.49 7.62 -0.95
N GLY A 20 -1.54 7.75 -2.28
CA GLY A 20 -0.34 7.88 -3.11
C GLY A 20 0.43 9.16 -2.86
N ALA A 21 -0.26 10.30 -2.73
CA ALA A 21 0.37 11.59 -2.44
C ALA A 21 1.09 11.58 -1.09
N TRP A 22 0.44 11.05 -0.05
CA TRP A 22 1.06 10.91 1.27
C TRP A 22 2.20 9.91 1.27
N ALA A 23 2.07 8.79 0.55
CA ALA A 23 3.15 7.80 0.46
C ALA A 23 4.43 8.40 -0.13
N ASN A 24 4.31 9.20 -1.20
CA ASN A 24 5.44 9.91 -1.80
C ASN A 24 6.02 10.94 -0.83
N TRP A 25 5.17 11.83 -0.29
CA TRP A 25 5.65 12.87 0.62
C TRP A 25 6.37 12.29 1.85
N LEU A 26 5.81 11.26 2.48
CA LEU A 26 6.44 10.61 3.63
C LEU A 26 7.76 9.91 3.25
N ALA A 27 7.86 9.34 2.05
CA ALA A 27 9.10 8.76 1.56
C ALA A 27 10.17 9.83 1.30
N ASP A 28 9.79 10.99 0.73
CA ASP A 28 10.67 12.14 0.50
C ASP A 28 11.20 12.73 1.82
N GLU A 29 10.39 12.70 2.89
CA GLU A 29 10.80 13.06 4.26
C GLU A 29 11.69 12.00 4.93
N GLY A 30 12.11 10.96 4.20
CA GLY A 30 13.04 9.93 4.67
C GLY A 30 12.38 8.85 5.54
N HIS A 31 11.07 8.65 5.45
CA HIS A 31 10.41 7.52 6.11
C HIS A 31 10.44 6.24 5.26
N GLU A 32 10.51 5.09 5.93
CA GLU A 32 10.34 3.79 5.26
C GLU A 32 8.85 3.55 5.06
N VAL A 33 8.36 3.81 3.85
CA VAL A 33 6.95 3.72 3.51
C VAL A 33 6.65 2.42 2.78
N ARG A 34 5.50 1.81 3.12
CA ARG A 34 4.92 0.69 2.39
C ARG A 34 3.45 0.93 2.11
N ALA A 35 3.05 0.87 0.84
CA ALA A 35 1.65 0.79 0.45
C ALA A 35 1.21 -0.67 0.40
N ILE A 36 0.05 -0.97 0.99
CA ILE A 36 -0.60 -2.28 0.94
C ILE A 36 -1.92 -2.12 0.21
N LEU A 37 -2.05 -2.79 -0.94
CA LEU A 37 -3.20 -2.71 -1.83
C LEU A 37 -4.14 -3.89 -1.56
N THR A 38 -5.39 -3.60 -1.19
CA THR A 38 -6.38 -4.62 -0.85
C THR A 38 -7.18 -5.15 -2.04
N ASP A 39 -7.21 -4.43 -3.16
CA ASP A 39 -7.76 -4.99 -4.41
C ASP A 39 -6.70 -5.91 -5.06
N PRO A 40 -6.98 -7.23 -5.19
CA PRO A 40 -6.06 -8.17 -5.82
C PRO A 40 -5.80 -7.89 -7.31
N ARG A 41 -6.60 -7.02 -7.94
CA ARG A 41 -6.46 -6.60 -9.34
C ARG A 41 -5.74 -5.26 -9.50
N ALA A 42 -5.43 -4.55 -8.41
CA ALA A 42 -4.76 -3.25 -8.47
C ALA A 42 -3.41 -3.33 -9.19
N THR A 43 -3.11 -2.34 -10.03
CA THR A 43 -1.79 -2.21 -10.65
C THR A 43 -0.76 -1.82 -9.60
N ILE A 44 0.42 -2.44 -9.66
CA ILE A 44 1.58 -2.02 -8.86
C ILE A 44 2.33 -0.97 -9.67
N PRO A 45 2.35 0.31 -9.25
CA PRO A 45 3.08 1.34 -9.97
C PRO A 45 4.59 1.09 -9.88
N GLU A 46 5.29 1.30 -11.00
CA GLU A 46 6.74 1.24 -11.09
C GLU A 46 7.35 2.62 -10.74
N GLY A 47 8.60 2.62 -10.27
CA GLY A 47 9.37 3.86 -10.05
C GLY A 47 8.94 4.71 -8.85
N VAL A 48 8.06 4.22 -7.98
CA VAL A 48 7.71 4.90 -6.72
C VAL A 48 8.83 4.72 -5.68
N PRO A 49 9.07 5.73 -4.81
CA PRO A 49 10.16 5.69 -3.82
C PRO A 49 9.83 4.84 -2.57
N PHE A 50 8.76 4.05 -2.61
CA PHE A 50 8.26 3.26 -1.49
C PHE A 50 7.87 1.84 -1.92
N ALA A 51 7.85 0.91 -0.97
CA ALA A 51 7.48 -0.47 -1.25
C ALA A 51 5.97 -0.60 -1.50
N VAL A 52 5.57 -1.41 -2.48
CA VAL A 52 4.15 -1.68 -2.76
C VAL A 52 3.90 -3.17 -2.67
N HIS A 53 2.92 -3.57 -1.85
CA HIS A 53 2.49 -4.95 -1.68
C HIS A 53 1.00 -5.06 -2.03
N ARG A 54 0.64 -6.05 -2.86
CA ARG A 54 -0.77 -6.33 -3.19
C ARG A 54 -1.18 -7.66 -2.57
N VAL A 55 -2.34 -7.70 -1.93
CA VAL A 55 -2.90 -8.95 -1.41
C VAL A 55 -3.42 -9.83 -2.55
N ALA A 56 -3.36 -11.15 -2.40
CA ALA A 56 -3.82 -12.12 -3.40
C ALA A 56 -5.34 -12.37 -3.40
N GLY A 57 -6.10 -11.73 -2.49
CA GLY A 57 -7.53 -12.00 -2.28
C GLY A 57 -7.77 -13.15 -1.28
N GLY A 58 -9.00 -13.68 -1.23
CA GLY A 58 -9.37 -14.82 -0.37
C GLY A 58 -10.32 -14.54 0.80
N GLY A 59 -11.11 -13.45 0.73
CA GLY A 59 -12.07 -13.08 1.77
C GLY A 59 -11.42 -12.40 2.99
N SER A 60 -12.24 -11.77 3.84
CA SER A 60 -11.75 -10.81 4.86
C SER A 60 -10.70 -11.38 5.81
N ALA A 61 -10.88 -12.62 6.29
CA ALA A 61 -9.91 -13.25 7.19
C ALA A 61 -8.56 -13.53 6.52
N ALA A 62 -8.56 -13.93 5.24
CA ALA A 62 -7.33 -14.13 4.48
C ALA A 62 -6.64 -12.79 4.19
N THR A 63 -7.40 -11.74 3.85
CA THR A 63 -6.88 -10.38 3.64
C THR A 63 -6.18 -9.87 4.90
N VAL A 64 -6.81 -9.99 6.08
CA VAL A 64 -6.19 -9.56 7.35
C VAL A 64 -4.89 -10.30 7.65
N ARG A 65 -4.81 -11.61 7.39
CA ARG A 65 -3.57 -12.37 7.57
C ARG A 65 -2.45 -11.90 6.63
N GLN A 66 -2.79 -11.62 5.38
CA GLN A 66 -1.84 -11.11 4.38
C GLN A 66 -1.35 -9.71 4.73
N VAL A 67 -2.24 -8.80 5.12
CA VAL A 67 -1.86 -7.46 5.63
C VAL A 67 -0.93 -7.60 6.82
N ARG A 68 -1.25 -8.47 7.80
CA ARG A 68 -0.38 -8.69 8.97
C ARG A 68 1.01 -9.20 8.58
N ALA A 69 1.11 -10.11 7.61
CA ALA A 69 2.41 -10.57 7.10
C ALA A 69 3.18 -9.43 6.45
N ALA A 70 2.50 -8.62 5.62
CA ALA A 70 3.06 -7.45 4.97
C ALA A 70 3.41 -6.30 5.93
N LEU A 71 2.98 -6.30 7.19
CA LEU A 71 3.43 -5.34 8.20
C LEU A 71 4.69 -5.79 8.96
N ARG A 72 5.03 -7.08 8.89
CA ARG A 72 6.14 -7.70 9.62
C ARG A 72 7.40 -7.88 8.77
N ALA A 73 7.25 -7.98 7.45
CA ALA A 73 8.36 -7.97 6.50
C ALA A 73 9.05 -6.60 6.50
#